data_AF-A0A9E4ZVC2-F1
#
_entry.id   AF-A0A9E4ZVC2-F1
#
_cell.length_a   1.000
_cell.length_b   1.000
_cell.length_c   1.000
_cell.angle_alpha   90.00
_cell.angle_beta   90.00
_cell.angle_gamma   90.00
#
_symmetry.space_group_name_H-M   'P 1'
#
loop_
_entity.id
_entity.type
_entity.pdbx_description
1 polymer ?
#
loop_
_entity_poly.entity_id
_entity_poly.type
_entity_poly.pdbx_seq_one_letter_code
_entity_poly.pdbx_strand_id
1 'polypeptide(L)'
;MTLIASSLAEKAVAGFSERILEGAERRVAEILVPRRVTRGVVEKYIRKAIANRSWYTLPRVTRILLLLVRRLPRVKSPVLTGILREIFLKVELASLKGRAILYGILVALGGRLTEILGNVKRLLTLGLFYLNQPVHYRIYG
;
A
#
# COMPACT_ATOMS: atom_id res chain seq x y z
N MET A 1 -8.40 18.69 6.74
CA MET A 1 -8.08 18.67 5.30
C MET A 1 -8.01 17.25 4.73
N THR A 2 -8.95 16.36 5.08
CA THR A 2 -8.92 14.94 4.66
C THR A 2 -10.07 14.57 3.73
N LEU A 3 -11.23 15.22 3.88
CA LEU A 3 -12.44 14.93 3.09
C LEU A 3 -12.30 15.26 1.60
N ILE A 4 -11.65 16.39 1.27
CA ILE A 4 -11.47 16.80 -0.14
C ILE A 4 -10.42 15.92 -0.83
N ALA A 5 -9.36 15.55 -0.13
CA ALA A 5 -8.32 14.65 -0.66
C ALA A 5 -8.83 13.21 -0.81
N SER A 6 -9.71 12.73 0.09
CA SER A 6 -10.36 11.42 -0.06
C SER A 6 -11.41 11.41 -1.16
N SER A 7 -12.22 12.47 -1.31
CA SER A 7 -13.21 12.58 -2.41
C SER A 7 -12.56 12.71 -3.79
N LEU A 8 -11.35 13.30 -3.85
CA LEU A 8 -10.55 13.34 -5.07
C LEU A 8 -9.96 11.96 -5.36
N ALA A 9 -9.38 11.28 -4.37
CA ALA A 9 -8.90 9.90 -4.53
C ALA A 9 -10.01 8.90 -4.93
N GLU A 10 -11.26 9.11 -4.49
CA GLU A 10 -12.41 8.32 -4.93
C GLU A 10 -12.78 8.56 -6.40
N LYS A 11 -12.64 9.81 -6.89
CA LYS A 11 -12.83 10.13 -8.32
C LYS A 11 -11.66 9.67 -9.19
N ALA A 12 -10.45 9.63 -8.64
CA ALA A 12 -9.25 9.03 -9.24
C ALA A 12 -9.46 7.56 -9.62
N VAL A 13 -10.09 6.83 -8.69
CA VAL A 13 -10.40 5.41 -8.77
C VAL A 13 -11.47 5.15 -9.83
N ALA A 14 -12.39 6.09 -10.06
CA ALA A 14 -13.46 5.95 -11.05
C ALA A 14 -12.97 5.86 -12.52
N GLY A 15 -11.72 6.22 -12.81
CA GLY A 15 -11.12 6.08 -14.15
C GLY A 15 -10.53 4.71 -14.47
N PHE A 16 -10.32 3.84 -13.46
CA PHE A 16 -9.80 2.49 -13.63
C PHE A 16 -10.87 1.45 -13.28
N SER A 17 -10.93 0.34 -14.02
CA SER A 17 -11.73 -0.79 -13.56
C SER A 17 -11.18 -1.29 -12.22
N GLU A 18 -12.05 -1.65 -11.30
CA GLU A 18 -11.71 -2.19 -9.97
C GLU A 18 -10.67 -3.32 -10.06
N ARG A 19 -10.73 -4.11 -11.14
CA ARG A 19 -9.76 -5.15 -11.49
C ARG A 19 -8.32 -4.65 -11.67
N ILE A 20 -8.12 -3.47 -12.28
CA ILE A 20 -6.78 -2.91 -12.49
C ILE A 20 -6.20 -2.42 -11.17
N LEU A 21 -7.02 -1.81 -10.32
CA LEU A 21 -6.61 -1.38 -8.98
C LEU A 21 -6.23 -2.57 -8.11
N GLU A 22 -7.08 -3.60 -8.06
CA GLU A 22 -6.75 -4.85 -7.36
C GLU A 22 -5.46 -5.48 -7.88
N GLY A 23 -5.27 -5.51 -9.20
CA GLY A 23 -4.04 -6.01 -9.83
C GLY A 23 -2.81 -5.21 -9.40
N ALA A 24 -2.91 -3.88 -9.36
CA ALA A 24 -1.83 -3.01 -8.93
C ALA A 24 -1.52 -3.20 -7.43
N GLU A 25 -2.53 -3.27 -6.56
CA GLU A 25 -2.35 -3.52 -5.12
C GLU A 25 -1.70 -4.87 -4.84
N ARG A 26 -2.10 -5.93 -5.55
CA ARG A 26 -1.45 -7.24 -5.48
C ARG A 26 0.03 -7.13 -5.83
N ARG A 27 0.37 -6.39 -6.87
CA ARG A 27 1.76 -6.18 -7.28
C ARG A 27 2.54 -5.38 -6.23
N VAL A 28 1.94 -4.37 -5.61
CA VAL A 28 2.54 -3.66 -4.47
C VAL A 28 2.80 -4.63 -3.31
N ALA A 29 1.85 -5.52 -3.01
CA ALA A 29 1.99 -6.51 -1.95
C ALA A 29 3.14 -7.50 -2.21
N GLU A 30 3.36 -7.89 -3.46
CA GLU A 30 4.50 -8.72 -3.85
C GLU A 30 5.85 -8.02 -3.63
N ILE A 31 5.91 -6.72 -3.92
CA ILE A 31 7.14 -5.92 -3.85
C ILE A 31 7.48 -5.52 -2.41
N LEU A 32 6.49 -5.05 -1.65
CA LEU A 32 6.70 -4.41 -0.35
C LEU A 32 6.40 -5.29 0.85
N VAL A 33 5.43 -6.20 0.74
CA VAL A 33 4.93 -6.95 1.91
C VAL A 33 5.75 -8.24 2.09
N PRO A 34 6.39 -8.44 3.25
CA PRO A 34 7.24 -9.61 3.49
C PRO A 34 6.43 -10.90 3.46
N ARG A 35 6.99 -11.95 2.83
CA ARG A 35 6.39 -13.30 2.75
C ARG A 35 6.40 -14.02 4.10
N ARG A 36 7.45 -13.80 4.92
CA ARG A 36 7.60 -14.43 6.23
C ARG A 36 7.21 -13.42 7.32
N VAL A 37 6.29 -13.83 8.18
CA VAL A 37 5.82 -13.00 9.30
C VAL A 37 6.46 -13.50 10.60
N THR A 38 7.47 -12.75 11.05
CA THR A 38 8.15 -12.96 12.33
C THR A 38 7.74 -11.85 13.31
N ARG A 39 8.06 -12.04 14.59
CA ARG A 39 7.90 -11.01 15.63
C ARG A 39 8.46 -9.65 15.19
N GLY A 40 9.71 -9.64 14.72
CA GLY A 40 10.39 -8.40 14.32
C GLY A 40 9.70 -7.69 13.14
N VAL A 41 9.13 -8.46 12.21
CA VAL A 41 8.31 -7.90 11.11
C VAL A 41 7.06 -7.23 11.66
N VAL A 42 6.32 -7.90 12.55
CA VAL A 42 5.09 -7.35 13.12
C VAL A 42 5.38 -6.07 13.90
N GLU A 43 6.40 -6.07 14.75
CA GLU A 43 6.80 -4.88 15.51
C GLU A 43 7.23 -3.72 14.59
N LYS A 44 7.96 -4.01 13.51
CA LYS A 44 8.32 -3.01 12.49
C LYS A 44 7.07 -2.39 11.86
N TYR A 45 6.08 -3.21 11.51
CA TYR A 45 4.83 -2.73 10.90
C TYR A 45 3.95 -1.95 11.89
N ILE A 46 3.93 -2.32 13.17
CA ILE A 46 3.27 -1.53 14.21
C ILE A 46 3.92 -0.14 14.31
N ARG A 47 5.26 -0.08 14.44
CA ARG A 47 5.98 1.21 14.49
C ARG A 47 5.72 2.05 13.24
N LYS A 48 5.75 1.42 12.06
CA LYS A 48 5.48 2.08 10.78
C LYS A 48 4.05 2.62 10.70
N ALA A 49 3.06 1.85 11.15
CA ALA A 49 1.66 2.25 11.18
C ALA A 49 1.41 3.45 12.12
N ILE A 50 2.14 3.52 13.23
CA ILE A 50 2.06 4.67 14.14
C ILE A 50 2.67 5.89 13.45
N ALA A 51 3.86 5.74 12.86
CA ALA A 51 4.59 6.82 12.22
C ALA A 51 3.83 7.46 11.04
N ASN A 52 3.17 6.65 10.20
CA ASN A 52 2.36 7.14 9.08
C ASN A 52 0.90 7.45 9.46
N ARG A 53 0.57 7.41 10.77
CA ARG A 53 -0.78 7.59 11.35
C ARG A 53 -1.85 6.58 10.89
N SER A 54 -1.50 5.56 10.11
CA SER A 54 -2.45 4.53 9.69
C SER A 54 -2.89 3.64 10.85
N TRP A 55 -2.15 3.61 11.96
CA TRP A 55 -2.55 2.88 13.17
C TRP A 55 -3.93 3.31 13.67
N TYR A 56 -4.23 4.61 13.62
CA TYR A 56 -5.47 5.17 14.15
C TYR A 56 -6.67 4.93 13.25
N THR A 57 -6.45 4.62 11.97
CA THR A 57 -7.52 4.27 11.02
C THR A 57 -7.84 2.77 11.01
N LEU A 58 -6.96 1.92 11.60
CA LEU A 58 -7.20 0.49 11.66
C LEU A 58 -8.35 0.14 12.64
N PRO A 59 -9.22 -0.83 12.26
CA PRO A 59 -10.26 -1.33 13.15
C PRO A 59 -9.66 -1.83 14.49
N ARG A 60 -10.44 -1.70 15.57
CA ARG A 60 -10.01 -2.08 16.93
C ARG A 60 -9.55 -3.55 16.99
N VAL A 61 -10.28 -4.45 16.33
CA VAL A 61 -9.95 -5.88 16.25
C VAL A 61 -8.58 -6.10 15.58
N THR A 62 -8.32 -5.39 14.47
CA THR A 62 -7.04 -5.47 13.75
C THR A 62 -5.87 -4.99 14.61
N ARG A 63 -6.06 -3.91 15.37
CA ARG A 63 -5.03 -3.41 16.29
C ARG A 63 -4.72 -4.42 17.39
N ILE A 64 -5.75 -5.00 18.01
CA ILE A 64 -5.59 -6.03 19.04
C ILE A 64 -4.87 -7.25 18.45
N LEU A 65 -5.25 -7.69 17.25
CA LEU A 65 -4.59 -8.80 16.56
C LEU A 65 -3.08 -8.56 16.41
N LEU A 66 -2.67 -7.38 15.92
CA LEU A 66 -1.25 -7.03 15.80
C LEU A 66 -0.53 -7.04 17.15
N LEU A 67 -1.17 -6.55 18.21
CA LEU A 67 -0.62 -6.53 19.57
C LEU A 67 -0.50 -7.91 20.20
N LEU A 68 -1.34 -8.86 19.80
CA LEU A 68 -1.25 -10.26 20.23
C LEU A 68 -0.18 -11.01 19.42
N VAL A 69 -0.22 -10.88 18.10
CA VAL A 69 0.70 -11.59 17.19
C VAL A 69 2.16 -11.19 17.43
N ARG A 70 2.45 -9.95 17.86
CA ARG A 70 3.84 -9.55 18.21
C ARG A 70 4.45 -10.40 19.33
N ARG A 71 3.65 -11.10 20.14
CA ARG A 71 4.14 -12.00 21.18
C ARG A 71 4.61 -13.35 20.63
N LEU A 72 4.19 -13.70 19.40
CA LEU A 72 4.57 -14.94 18.76
C LEU A 72 5.92 -14.77 18.05
N PRO A 73 6.88 -15.71 18.20
CA PRO A 73 8.17 -15.62 17.51
C PRO A 73 8.01 -15.69 15.99
N ARG A 74 7.09 -16.55 15.53
CA ARG A 74 6.76 -16.74 14.12
C ARG A 74 5.31 -17.16 13.95
N VAL A 75 4.65 -16.61 12.93
CA VAL A 75 3.32 -17.04 12.52
C VAL A 75 3.45 -18.22 11.56
N LYS A 76 2.91 -19.38 11.94
CA LYS A 76 2.90 -20.59 11.10
C LYS A 76 1.61 -20.76 10.29
N SER A 77 0.49 -20.26 10.81
CA SER A 77 -0.81 -20.40 10.14
C SER A 77 -0.83 -19.61 8.82
N PRO A 78 -1.18 -20.26 7.68
CA PRO A 78 -1.26 -19.59 6.38
C PRO A 78 -2.40 -18.57 6.34
N VAL A 79 -3.53 -18.88 6.99
CA VAL A 79 -4.69 -17.98 7.10
C VAL A 79 -4.31 -16.70 7.85
N LEU A 80 -3.67 -16.85 9.02
CA LEU A 80 -3.22 -15.70 9.80
C LEU A 80 -2.15 -14.90 9.05
N THR A 81 -1.29 -15.57 8.29
CA THR A 81 -0.30 -14.91 7.44
C THR A 81 -0.97 -14.07 6.35
N GLY A 82 -2.02 -14.59 5.70
CA GLY A 82 -2.82 -13.86 4.71
C GLY A 82 -3.42 -12.58 5.30
N ILE A 83 -4.12 -12.71 6.43
CA ILE A 83 -4.72 -11.57 7.15
C ILE A 83 -3.66 -10.51 7.51
N LEU A 84 -2.51 -10.93 8.04
CA LEU A 84 -1.44 -10.00 8.40
C LEU A 84 -0.83 -9.32 7.18
N ARG A 85 -0.71 -10.02 6.05
CA ARG A 85 -0.22 -9.43 4.80
C ARG A 85 -1.15 -8.36 4.25
N GLU A 86 -2.47 -8.57 4.33
CA GLU A 86 -3.46 -7.55 3.96
C GLU A 86 -3.35 -6.31 4.86
N ILE A 87 -3.19 -6.52 6.17
CA ILE A 87 -2.99 -5.41 7.13
C ILE A 87 -1.69 -4.66 6.80
N PHE A 88 -0.60 -5.37 6.55
CA PHE A 88 0.68 -4.78 6.18
C PHE A 88 0.59 -4.01 4.86
N LEU A 89 -0.16 -4.51 3.87
CA LEU A 89 -0.42 -3.80 2.63
C LEU A 89 -1.12 -2.48 2.89
N LYS A 90 -2.19 -2.45 3.71
CA LYS A 90 -2.87 -1.21 4.10
C LYS A 90 -1.92 -0.21 4.75
N VAL A 91 -1.01 -0.68 5.61
CA VAL A 91 0.02 0.16 6.22
C VAL A 91 1.03 0.66 5.18
N GLU A 92 1.44 -0.16 4.22
CA GLU A 92 2.33 0.26 3.13
C GLU A 92 1.67 1.32 2.25
N LEU A 93 0.42 1.11 1.84
CA LEU A 93 -0.34 2.04 1.00
C LEU A 93 -0.61 3.39 1.69
N ALA A 94 -0.56 3.47 3.02
CA ALA A 94 -0.60 4.75 3.72
C ALA A 94 0.75 5.51 3.67
N SER A 95 1.86 4.82 3.44
CA SER A 95 3.20 5.43 3.36
C SER A 95 3.43 6.13 2.00
N LEU A 96 4.31 7.14 1.98
CA LEU A 96 4.68 7.82 0.74
C LEU A 96 5.26 6.84 -0.30
N LYS A 97 6.14 5.93 0.16
CA LYS A 97 6.78 4.92 -0.70
C LYS A 97 5.76 3.97 -1.31
N GLY A 98 4.80 3.48 -0.52
CA GLY A 98 3.75 2.59 -1.01
C GLY A 98 2.82 3.27 -2.01
N ARG A 99 2.40 4.51 -1.73
CA ARG A 99 1.64 5.32 -2.70
C ARG A 99 2.41 5.55 -3.98
N ALA A 100 3.69 5.91 -3.90
CA ALA A 100 4.51 6.11 -5.09
C ALA A 100 4.58 4.83 -5.93
N ILE A 101 4.79 3.66 -5.33
CA ILE A 101 4.81 2.41 -6.11
C ILE A 101 3.44 2.13 -6.73
N LEU A 102 2.34 2.30 -5.99
CA LEU A 102 0.98 2.11 -6.51
C LEU A 102 0.73 3.02 -7.73
N TYR A 103 0.94 4.33 -7.59
CA TYR A 103 0.73 5.27 -8.69
C TYR A 103 1.71 5.05 -9.84
N GLY A 104 2.96 4.69 -9.55
CA GLY A 104 3.93 4.32 -10.58
C GLY A 104 3.47 3.12 -11.42
N ILE A 105 2.84 2.13 -10.79
CA ILE A 105 2.23 0.97 -11.48
C ILE A 105 1.03 1.43 -12.32
N LEU A 106 0.11 2.22 -11.74
CA LEU A 106 -1.07 2.71 -12.46
C LEU A 106 -0.70 3.55 -13.69
N VAL A 107 0.26 4.47 -13.53
CA VAL A 107 0.79 5.28 -14.62
C VAL A 107 1.45 4.40 -15.67
N ALA A 108 2.25 3.41 -15.28
CA ALA A 108 2.89 2.48 -16.21
C ALA A 108 1.85 1.65 -16.99
N LEU A 109 0.79 1.18 -16.33
CA LEU A 109 -0.28 0.43 -16.98
C LEU A 109 -1.09 1.32 -17.94
N GLY A 110 -1.47 2.53 -17.52
CA GLY A 110 -2.20 3.48 -18.36
C GLY A 110 -1.40 3.96 -19.57
N GLY A 111 -0.07 4.14 -19.41
CA GLY A 111 0.84 4.54 -20.48
C GLY A 111 1.39 3.38 -21.34
N ARG A 112 0.95 2.14 -21.12
CA ARG A 112 1.47 0.91 -21.77
C ARG A 112 2.98 0.68 -21.60
N LEU A 113 3.57 1.22 -20.54
CA LEU A 113 4.99 1.07 -20.18
C LEU A 113 5.23 -0.21 -19.35
N THR A 114 4.75 -1.34 -19.84
CA THR A 114 4.76 -2.63 -19.11
C THR A 114 6.16 -3.13 -18.78
N GLU A 115 7.16 -2.76 -19.59
CA GLU A 115 8.59 -3.06 -19.39
C GLU A 115 9.11 -2.54 -18.03
N ILE A 116 8.50 -1.48 -17.51
CA ILE A 116 8.93 -0.83 -16.27
C ILE A 116 8.41 -1.55 -15.02
N LEU A 117 7.40 -2.43 -15.15
CA LEU A 117 6.77 -3.13 -14.02
C LEU A 117 7.72 -4.07 -13.26
N GLY A 118 8.84 -4.47 -13.88
CA GLY A 118 9.91 -5.24 -13.23
C GLY A 118 10.90 -4.39 -12.42
N ASN A 119 10.94 -3.07 -12.64
CA ASN A 119 11.97 -2.20 -12.06
C ASN A 119 11.38 -1.27 -10.99
N VAL A 120 11.50 -1.69 -9.73
CA VAL A 120 10.98 -0.96 -8.55
C VAL A 120 11.52 0.47 -8.45
N LYS A 121 12.78 0.73 -8.85
CA LYS A 121 13.36 2.08 -8.82
C LYS A 121 12.64 2.99 -9.81
N ARG A 122 12.41 2.52 -11.03
CA ARG A 122 11.68 3.29 -12.07
C ARG A 122 10.22 3.51 -11.70
N LEU A 123 9.56 2.52 -11.10
CA LEU A 123 8.20 2.67 -10.58
C LEU A 123 8.12 3.73 -9.48
N LEU A 124 9.10 3.73 -8.57
CA LEU A 124 9.19 4.76 -7.53
C LEU A 124 9.39 6.16 -8.12
N THR A 125 10.27 6.32 -9.12
CA THR A 125 10.51 7.64 -9.73
C THR A 125 9.28 8.15 -10.45
N LEU A 126 8.60 7.30 -11.25
CA LEU A 126 7.36 7.66 -11.92
C LEU A 126 6.27 8.04 -10.92
N GLY A 127 6.09 7.24 -9.88
CA GLY A 127 5.10 7.49 -8.86
C GLY A 127 5.37 8.74 -8.02
N LEU A 128 6.63 9.00 -7.68
CA LEU A 128 7.01 10.24 -6.98
C LEU A 128 6.80 11.46 -7.86
N PHE A 129 7.18 11.38 -9.14
CA PHE A 129 6.92 12.46 -10.10
C PHE A 129 5.43 12.76 -10.19
N TYR A 130 4.61 11.71 -10.31
CA TYR A 130 3.15 11.82 -10.33
C TYR A 130 2.58 12.44 -9.04
N LEU A 131 3.03 11.96 -7.88
CA LEU A 131 2.59 12.49 -6.57
C LEU A 131 3.07 13.92 -6.30
N ASN A 132 4.10 14.40 -7.00
CA ASN A 132 4.59 15.77 -6.87
C ASN A 132 3.86 16.75 -7.80
N GLN A 133 3.16 16.27 -8.83
CA GLN A 133 2.37 17.14 -9.70
C GLN A 133 1.18 17.74 -8.92
N PRO A 134 0.79 19.01 -9.18
CA PRO A 134 -0.42 19.57 -8.61
C PRO A 134 -1.64 18.74 -9.01
N VAL A 135 -2.63 18.64 -8.12
CA VAL A 135 -3.76 17.71 -8.27
C VAL A 135 -4.53 17.91 -9.57
N HIS A 136 -4.67 19.15 -10.04
CA HIS A 136 -5.36 19.46 -11.32
C HIS A 136 -4.60 19.01 -12.57
N TYR A 137 -3.31 18.68 -12.47
CA TYR A 137 -2.52 18.11 -13.56
C TYR A 137 -2.43 16.58 -13.50
N ARG A 138 -2.99 15.95 -12.47
CA ARG A 138 -2.96 14.50 -12.31
C ARG A 138 -4.05 13.86 -13.15
N ILE A 139 -3.63 13.01 -14.09
CA ILE A 139 -4.51 12.28 -15.00
C ILE A 139 -5.43 11.30 -14.23
N TYR A 140 -4.97 10.80 -13.09
CA TYR A 140 -5.66 9.81 -12.24
C TYR A 140 -5.89 10.42 -10.86
N GLY A 141 -6.39 11.67 -10.83
CA GLY A 141 -6.42 12.57 -9.67
C GLY A 141 -7.33 12.11 -8.55
#